data_AF-A0A523PRY4-F1
#
_entry.id   AF-A0A523PRY4-F1
#
_cell.length_a   1.000
_cell.length_b   1.000
_cell.length_c   1.000
_cell.angle_alpha   90.00
_cell.angle_beta   90.00
_cell.angle_gamma   90.00
#
_symmetry.space_group_name_H-M   'P 1'
#
loop_
_entity.id
_entity.type
_entity.pdbx_description
1 polymer ?
#
loop_
_entity_poly.entity_id
_entity_poly.type
_entity_poly.pdbx_seq_one_letter_code
_entity_poly.pdbx_strand_id
1 'polypeptide(L)'
;MKIYSLRGVTHGAGRVLTVMNAAGTAAVLDSITADDEVITHAGAGRLTQYQEKRAGALDRLIRKHDIVVLSKEDWDRKKMELGDAIWR
;
A
#
# COMPACT_ATOMS: atom_id res chain seq x y z
N MET A 1 -3.67 6.48 13.13
CA MET A 1 -3.99 5.12 12.65
C MET A 1 -2.76 4.57 11.93
N LYS A 2 -2.38 3.30 12.10
CA LYS A 2 -1.23 2.72 11.38
C LYS A 2 -1.65 2.21 10.00
N ILE A 3 -0.81 2.47 9.00
CA ILE A 3 -0.97 1.96 7.64
C ILE A 3 -0.03 0.78 7.49
N TYR A 4 -0.58 -0.43 7.31
CA TYR A 4 0.22 -1.64 7.08
C TYR A 4 0.33 -1.91 5.60
N SER A 5 1.51 -2.32 5.15
CA SER A 5 1.76 -2.62 3.75
C SER A 5 2.58 -3.89 3.55
N LEU A 6 2.48 -4.47 2.35
CA LEU A 6 3.39 -5.51 1.87
C LEU A 6 4.11 -4.99 0.63
N ARG A 7 5.44 -5.08 0.65
CA ARG A 7 6.27 -4.84 -0.53
C ARG A 7 6.42 -6.13 -1.31
N GLY A 8 6.09 -6.09 -2.61
CA GLY A 8 6.16 -7.26 -3.49
C GLY A 8 6.75 -6.92 -4.86
N VAL A 9 6.98 -7.97 -5.66
CA VAL A 9 7.33 -7.90 -7.08
C VAL A 9 6.21 -8.59 -7.84
N THR A 10 5.49 -7.85 -8.69
CA THR A 10 4.50 -8.43 -9.60
C THR A 10 5.18 -8.81 -10.92
N HIS A 11 4.74 -9.94 -11.52
CA HIS A 11 5.24 -10.54 -12.76
C HIS A 11 5.75 -9.50 -13.78
N GLY A 12 7.07 -9.27 -13.79
CA GLY A 12 7.78 -8.49 -14.82
C GLY A 12 7.83 -6.97 -14.67
N ALA A 13 7.12 -6.34 -13.72
CA ALA A 13 7.06 -4.86 -13.67
C ALA A 13 7.04 -4.31 -12.24
N GLY A 14 8.22 -4.00 -11.73
CA GLY A 14 8.41 -3.02 -10.66
C GLY A 14 8.08 -3.46 -9.23
N ARG A 15 8.61 -2.68 -8.29
CA ARG A 15 8.31 -2.79 -6.86
C ARG A 15 6.89 -2.26 -6.64
N VAL A 16 6.05 -3.04 -5.96
CA VAL A 16 4.68 -2.68 -5.60
C VAL A 16 4.53 -2.62 -4.09
N LEU A 17 3.76 -1.65 -3.60
CA LEU A 17 3.36 -1.50 -2.20
C LEU A 17 1.84 -1.70 -2.09
N THR A 18 1.42 -2.78 -1.44
CA THR A 18 -0.02 -3.06 -1.18
C THR A 18 -0.39 -2.57 0.20
N VAL A 19 -1.47 -1.79 0.37
CA VAL A 19 -1.89 -1.23 1.67
C VAL A 19 -3.13 -1.95 2.22
N MET A 20 -3.14 -2.27 3.52
CA MET A 20 -4.10 -3.20 4.16
C MET A 20 -5.38 -2.56 4.76
N ASN A 21 -5.64 -1.26 4.63
CA ASN A 21 -6.91 -0.71 5.14
C ASN A 21 -7.46 0.42 4.28
N ALA A 22 -8.78 0.55 4.26
CA ALA A 22 -9.47 1.58 3.46
C ALA A 22 -9.11 2.99 3.94
N ALA A 23 -8.96 3.21 5.24
CA ALA A 23 -8.54 4.50 5.77
C ALA A 23 -7.06 4.83 5.46
N GLY A 24 -6.17 3.85 5.34
CA GLY A 24 -4.80 4.07 4.85
C GLY A 24 -4.77 4.25 3.33
N THR A 25 -5.69 3.61 2.61
CA THR A 25 -5.96 3.88 1.20
C THR A 25 -6.41 5.33 1.00
N ALA A 26 -7.40 5.81 1.76
CA ALA A 26 -7.90 7.18 1.66
C ALA A 26 -6.81 8.22 2.02
N ALA A 27 -6.10 8.02 3.14
CA ALA A 27 -5.03 8.92 3.56
C ALA A 27 -3.86 9.01 2.56
N VAL A 28 -3.62 7.93 1.81
CA VAL A 28 -2.59 7.86 0.78
C VAL A 28 -3.14 8.34 -0.57
N LEU A 29 -4.41 8.09 -0.90
CA LEU A 29 -5.05 8.60 -2.11
C LEU A 29 -5.15 10.13 -2.11
N ASP A 30 -5.53 10.73 -0.98
CA ASP A 30 -5.62 12.19 -0.82
C ASP A 30 -4.25 12.87 -0.96
N SER A 31 -3.16 12.17 -0.66
CA SER A 31 -1.79 12.69 -0.80
C SER A 31 -1.13 12.38 -2.14
N ILE A 32 -1.53 11.28 -2.80
CA ILE A 32 -1.00 10.82 -4.09
C ILE A 32 -1.73 11.45 -5.28
N THR A 33 -2.95 11.96 -5.13
CA THR A 33 -3.64 12.65 -6.23
C THR A 33 -2.83 13.83 -6.80
N ALA A 34 -1.80 14.30 -6.08
CA ALA A 34 -0.86 15.33 -6.51
C ALA A 34 0.55 14.82 -6.89
N ASP A 35 0.86 13.52 -6.76
CA ASP A 35 2.23 12.98 -6.86
C ASP A 35 2.40 12.08 -8.11
N ASP A 36 2.96 12.62 -9.19
CA ASP A 36 3.14 11.92 -10.48
C ASP A 36 4.24 10.84 -10.45
N GLU A 37 4.80 10.52 -9.28
CA GLU A 37 5.93 9.59 -9.15
C GLU A 37 5.51 8.13 -8.89
N VAL A 38 4.21 7.87 -8.66
CA VAL A 38 3.64 6.54 -8.41
C VAL A 38 2.36 6.28 -9.21
N ILE A 39 2.17 5.04 -9.63
CA ILE A 39 0.93 4.58 -10.28
C ILE A 39 0.06 3.92 -9.21
N THR A 40 -1.20 4.34 -9.14
CA THR A 40 -2.18 3.78 -8.18
C THR A 40 -3.13 2.80 -8.87
N HIS A 41 -3.19 1.58 -8.33
CA HIS A 41 -4.13 0.54 -8.73
C HIS A 41 -5.13 0.31 -7.59
N ALA A 42 -6.30 0.95 -7.67
CA ALA A 42 -7.39 0.83 -6.70
C ALA A 42 -8.64 0.21 -7.35
N GLY A 43 -9.51 -0.45 -6.58
CA GLY A 43 -10.79 -0.97 -7.07
C GLY A 43 -11.59 -1.70 -6.01
N ALA A 44 -12.89 -1.90 -6.24
CA ALA A 44 -13.77 -2.61 -5.32
C ALA A 44 -13.30 -4.06 -5.11
N GLY A 45 -13.30 -4.53 -3.86
CA GLY A 45 -12.94 -5.91 -3.51
C GLY A 45 -11.45 -6.24 -3.62
N ARG A 46 -10.56 -5.26 -3.82
CA ARG A 46 -9.11 -5.45 -3.81
C ARG A 46 -8.42 -4.38 -2.96
N LEU A 47 -7.26 -4.75 -2.42
CA LEU A 47 -6.39 -3.80 -1.73
C LEU A 47 -5.74 -2.86 -2.72
N THR A 48 -5.58 -1.61 -2.34
CA THR A 48 -4.88 -0.61 -3.15
C THR A 48 -3.41 -0.93 -3.26
N GLN A 49 -2.89 -0.84 -4.48
CA GLN A 49 -1.50 -1.08 -4.78
C GLN A 49 -0.87 0.17 -5.40
N TYR A 50 0.33 0.51 -4.95
CA TYR A 50 1.13 1.60 -5.48
C TYR A 50 2.37 1.03 -6.17
N GLN A 51 2.64 1.47 -7.38
CA GLN A 51 3.79 1.04 -8.19
C GLN A 51 4.71 2.23 -8.44
N GLU A 52 6.02 2.01 -8.39
CA GLU A 52 6.99 3.08 -8.74
C GLU A 52 6.88 3.46 -10.22
N LYS A 53 6.59 4.74 -10.51
CA LYS A 53 6.85 5.35 -11.82
C LYS A 53 8.27 5.88 -11.88
N ARG A 54 8.75 6.44 -10.76
CA ARG A 54 10.13 6.89 -10.55
C ARG A 54 10.82 6.07 -9.45
N ALA A 55 12.10 5.78 -9.64
CA ALA A 55 12.91 5.09 -8.64
C ALA A 55 12.86 5.78 -7.27
N GLY A 56 12.60 4.99 -6.22
CA GLY A 56 12.55 5.44 -4.83
C GLY A 56 11.28 6.20 -4.43
N ALA A 57 10.29 6.30 -5.33
CA ALA A 57 9.02 6.96 -5.01
C ALA A 57 8.26 6.22 -3.90
N LEU A 58 8.29 4.89 -3.88
CA LEU A 58 7.65 4.13 -2.80
C LEU A 58 8.37 4.32 -1.45
N ASP A 59 9.70 4.44 -1.44
CA ASP A 59 10.44 4.71 -0.20
C ASP A 59 10.15 6.12 0.35
N ARG A 60 9.90 7.10 -0.52
CA ARG A 60 9.41 8.43 -0.10
C ARG A 60 7.99 8.34 0.46
N LEU A 61 7.11 7.61 -0.22
CA LEU A 61 5.73 7.41 0.21
C LEU A 61 5.66 6.74 1.59
N ILE A 62 6.43 5.67 1.80
CA ILE A 62 6.53 4.96 3.08
C ILE A 62 6.94 5.91 4.20
N ARG A 63 7.99 6.72 3.98
CA ARG A 63 8.47 7.67 4.99
C ARG A 63 7.49 8.80 5.27
N LYS A 64 6.84 9.36 4.22
CA LYS A 64 5.89 10.47 4.34
C LYS A 64 4.67 10.10 5.17
N HIS A 65 4.21 8.85 5.08
CA HIS A 65 2.98 8.38 5.73
C HIS A 65 3.20 7.42 6.89
N ASP A 66 4.45 7.25 7.33
CA ASP A 66 4.84 6.29 8.38
C ASP A 66 4.25 4.89 8.13
N ILE A 67 4.35 4.44 6.87
CA ILE A 67 3.77 3.15 6.45
C ILE A 67 4.62 2.02 7.02
N VAL A 68 3.98 1.14 7.77
CA VAL A 68 4.62 -0.06 8.31
C VAL A 68 4.68 -1.11 7.20
N VAL A 69 5.88 -1.36 6.68
CA VAL A 69 6.11 -2.46 5.72
C VAL A 69 6.30 -3.76 6.49
N LEU A 70 5.39 -4.70 6.26
CA LEU A 70 5.40 -6.02 6.89
C LEU A 70 6.14 -7.04 6.03
N SER A 71 6.68 -8.06 6.69
CA SER A 71 7.07 -9.31 6.02
C SER A 71 5.82 -10.02 5.48
N LYS A 72 5.99 -11.01 4.59
CA LYS A 72 4.86 -11.80 4.08
C LYS A 72 4.12 -12.55 5.20
N GLU A 73 4.86 -13.11 6.15
CA GLU A 73 4.30 -13.83 7.30
C GLU A 73 3.51 -12.88 8.21
N ASP A 74 4.09 -11.73 8.56
CA ASP A 74 3.41 -10.72 9.37
C ASP A 74 2.19 -10.15 8.67
N TRP A 75 2.26 -9.99 7.35
CA TRP A 75 1.14 -9.56 6.53
C TRP A 75 -0.01 -10.59 6.56
N ASP A 76 0.29 -11.88 6.46
CA ASP A 76 -0.74 -12.91 6.54
C ASP A 76 -1.35 -12.98 7.94
N ARG A 77 -0.53 -12.92 8.99
CA ARG A 77 -1.00 -12.83 10.37
C ARG A 77 -1.88 -11.60 10.58
N LYS A 78 -1.44 -10.43 10.10
CA LYS A 78 -2.19 -9.18 10.27
C LYS A 78 -3.51 -9.18 9.51
N LYS A 79 -3.56 -9.82 8.33
CA LYS A 79 -4.82 -10.03 7.61
C LYS A 79 -5.80 -10.89 8.41
N MET A 80 -5.33 -11.96 9.04
CA MET A 80 -6.17 -12.81 9.89
C MET A 80 -6.69 -12.05 11.12
N GLU A 81 -5.85 -11.22 11.74
CA GLU A 81 -6.24 -10.38 12.89
C GLU A 81 -7.32 -9.35 12.53
N LEU A 82 -7.19 -8.70 11.35
CA LEU A 82 -8.11 -7.64 10.94
C LEU A 82 -9.39 -8.17 10.29
N GLY A 83 -9.34 -9.34 9.65
CA GLY A 83 -10.50 -9.95 8.99
C GLY A 83 -11.21 -8.97 8.04
N ASP A 84 -12.53 -8.80 8.23
CA ASP A 84 -13.35 -7.92 7.38
C ASP A 84 -13.10 -6.42 7.60
N ALA A 85 -12.41 -6.03 8.69
CA ALA A 85 -12.09 -4.63 8.96
C ALA A 85 -11.12 -4.05 7.91
N ILE A 86 -10.48 -4.90 7.11
CA ILE A 86 -9.66 -4.52 5.97
C ILE A 86 -10.47 -3.77 4.90
N TRP A 87 -11.77 -4.10 4.78
CA TRP A 87 -12.66 -3.63 3.72
C TRP A 87 -13.55 -2.45 4.13
N ARG A 88 -13.53 -2.08 5.41
CA ARG A 88 -14.37 -1.02 5.99
C ARG A 88 -13.66 0.33 6.00
#